data_AF-A0A8H6NDG6-F1
#
_entry.id   AF-A0A8H6NDG6-F1
#
_cell.length_a   1.000
_cell.length_b   1.000
_cell.length_c   1.000
_cell.angle_alpha   90.00
_cell.angle_beta   90.00
_cell.angle_gamma   90.00
#
_symmetry.space_group_name_H-M   'P 1'
#
loop_
_entity.id
_entity.type
_entity.pdbx_description
1 polymer ?
#
loop_
_entity_poly.entity_id
_entity_poly.type
_entity_poly.pdbx_seq_one_letter_code
_entity_poly.pdbx_strand_id
1 'polypeptide(L)'
;MEVLLDPLRGSPSYALNAYHDDGASQRTPRPATEAEREKVAQIRKLQAKIRERVEAGKAPSWNDREAVLLSFGPNWPEHLQTYMLAANTMDQGVQPR
;
A
#
# COMPACT_ATOMS: atom_id res chain seq x y z
N MET A 1 -10.62 -10.65 11.60
CA MET A 1 -11.96 -10.20 11.20
C MET A 1 -11.80 -9.40 9.92
N GLU A 2 -11.85 -10.11 8.80
CA GLU A 2 -11.83 -9.54 7.47
C GLU A 2 -13.28 -9.32 7.00
N VAL A 3 -13.54 -8.14 6.43
CA VAL A 3 -14.65 -7.80 5.51
C VAL A 3 -16.05 -7.77 6.17
N LEU A 4 -16.75 -6.64 6.21
CA LEU A 4 -17.36 -6.00 5.04
C LEU A 4 -17.31 -4.47 5.16
N LEU A 5 -16.41 -3.84 4.40
CA LEU A 5 -16.54 -2.43 4.05
C LEU A 5 -17.72 -2.18 3.08
N ASP A 6 -18.24 -3.25 2.44
CA ASP A 6 -19.44 -3.23 1.60
C ASP A 6 -20.39 -4.37 1.98
N PRO A 7 -21.50 -4.14 2.70
CA PRO A 7 -22.50 -5.17 2.96
C PRO A 7 -23.12 -5.68 1.65
N LEU A 8 -23.35 -7.00 1.56
CA LEU A 8 -23.99 -7.63 0.40
C LEU A 8 -25.40 -7.06 0.16
N ARG A 9 -25.73 -6.79 -1.11
CA ARG A 9 -27.07 -6.33 -1.52
C ARG A 9 -28.13 -7.36 -1.09
N GLY A 10 -29.07 -6.92 -0.25
CA GLY A 10 -30.15 -7.75 0.31
C GLY A 10 -29.99 -8.12 1.79
N SER A 11 -28.87 -7.79 2.43
CA SER A 11 -28.73 -7.91 3.89
C SER A 11 -29.41 -6.75 4.62
N PRO A 12 -29.97 -6.94 5.83
CA PRO A 12 -30.48 -5.83 6.64
C PRO A 12 -29.40 -4.76 6.91
N SER A 13 -28.13 -5.18 7.01
CA SER A 13 -26.98 -4.29 7.15
C SER A 13 -26.75 -3.38 5.94
N TYR A 14 -27.11 -3.82 4.72
CA TYR A 14 -27.07 -2.99 3.50
C TYR A 14 -28.08 -1.85 3.55
N ALA A 15 -29.30 -2.13 4.02
CA ALA A 15 -30.33 -1.12 4.18
C ALA A 15 -29.96 -0.09 5.27
N LEU A 16 -29.39 -0.53 6.39
CA LEU A 16 -28.94 0.37 7.45
C LEU A 16 -27.79 1.27 7.01
N ASN A 17 -26.81 0.74 6.28
CA ASN A 17 -25.67 1.54 5.80
C ASN A 17 -26.08 2.59 4.74
N ALA A 18 -27.10 2.29 3.93
CA ALA A 18 -27.62 3.21 2.92
C ALA A 18 -28.20 4.52 3.51
N TYR A 19 -28.66 4.50 4.77
CA TYR A 19 -29.15 5.69 5.47
C TYR A 19 -28.06 6.43 6.26
N HIS A 20 -26.85 5.86 6.37
CA HIS A 20 -25.71 6.49 7.04
C HIS A 20 -24.78 7.23 6.08
N ASP A 21 -24.95 7.05 4.76
CA ASP A 21 -24.22 7.79 3.72
C ASP A 21 -24.83 9.19 3.42
N ASP A 22 -25.96 9.52 4.05
CA ASP A 22 -26.64 10.81 3.88
C ASP A 22 -25.84 11.91 4.61
N GLY A 23 -24.87 12.49 3.91
CA GLY A 23 -23.90 13.47 4.44
C GLY A 23 -22.44 13.00 4.42
N ALA A 24 -22.15 11.76 4.01
CA ALA A 24 -20.80 11.37 3.70
C ALA A 24 -20.32 12.22 2.52
N SER A 25 -19.21 12.97 2.69
CA SER A 25 -18.59 13.65 1.56
C SER A 25 -18.32 12.59 0.51
N GLN A 26 -18.92 12.72 -0.67
CA GLN A 26 -18.57 11.89 -1.81
C GLN A 26 -17.06 11.95 -1.91
N ARG A 27 -16.37 10.84 -1.58
CA ARG A 27 -14.93 10.71 -1.77
C ARG A 27 -14.69 10.60 -3.26
N THR A 28 -15.03 11.63 -4.01
CA THR A 28 -14.60 11.81 -5.38
C THR A 28 -13.09 11.87 -5.34
N PRO A 29 -12.37 10.94 -5.98
CA PRO A 29 -10.92 11.01 -6.05
C PRO A 29 -10.57 12.35 -6.70
N ARG A 30 -9.97 13.27 -5.94
CA ARG A 30 -9.41 14.46 -6.56
C ARG A 30 -8.29 14.02 -7.51
N PRO A 31 -8.08 14.72 -8.63
CA PRO A 31 -6.91 14.45 -9.45
C PRO A 31 -5.65 14.56 -8.59
N ALA A 32 -4.76 13.57 -8.73
CA ALA A 32 -3.48 13.57 -8.04
C ALA A 32 -2.65 14.78 -8.50
N THR A 33 -2.07 15.51 -7.54
CA THR A 33 -1.10 16.57 -7.84
C THR A 33 0.16 15.97 -8.45
N GLU A 34 0.98 16.78 -9.10
CA GLU A 34 2.24 16.33 -9.68
C GLU A 34 3.17 15.70 -8.63
N ALA A 35 3.30 16.33 -7.47
CA ALA A 35 4.08 15.80 -6.34
C ALA A 35 3.58 14.43 -5.85
N GLU A 36 2.26 14.20 -5.85
CA GLU A 36 1.70 12.90 -5.48
C GLU A 36 1.98 11.83 -6.53
N ARG A 37 1.93 12.19 -7.82
CA ARG A 37 2.26 11.28 -8.91
C ARG A 37 3.72 10.84 -8.84
N GLU A 38 4.62 11.78 -8.58
CA GLU A 38 6.04 11.49 -8.38
C GLU A 38 6.27 10.58 -7.17
N LYS A 39 5.62 10.88 -6.04
CA LYS A 39 5.72 10.05 -4.84
C LYS A 39 5.21 8.63 -5.09
N VAL A 40 4.07 8.47 -5.78
CA VAL A 40 3.53 7.16 -6.16
C VAL A 40 4.48 6.43 -7.12
N ALA A 41 5.08 7.12 -8.08
CA ALA A 41 6.07 6.53 -8.99
C ALA A 41 7.30 6.03 -8.23
N GLN A 42 7.80 6.79 -7.25
CA GLN A 42 8.90 6.37 -6.38
C GLN A 42 8.54 5.13 -5.55
N ILE A 43 7.35 5.10 -4.95
CA ILE A 43 6.86 3.94 -4.20
C ILE A 43 6.82 2.71 -5.11
N ARG A 44 6.24 2.81 -6.31
CA ARG A 44 6.18 1.69 -7.26
C ARG A 44 7.56 1.20 -7.68
N LYS A 45 8.52 2.10 -7.89
CA LYS A 45 9.91 1.75 -8.21
C LYS A 45 10.58 0.99 -7.07
N LEU A 46 10.35 1.41 -5.82
CA LEU A 46 10.82 0.69 -4.64
C LEU A 46 10.17 -0.70 -4.52
N GLN A 47 8.85 -0.79 -4.71
CA GLN A 47 8.14 -2.06 -4.69
C GLN A 47 8.66 -3.04 -5.74
N ALA A 48 8.98 -2.58 -6.95
CA ALA A 48 9.57 -3.41 -8.00
C ALA A 48 10.93 -3.99 -7.56
N LYS A 49 11.82 -3.15 -7.02
CA LYS A 49 13.13 -3.60 -6.51
C LYS A 49 13.03 -4.55 -5.33
N ILE A 50 12.05 -4.33 -4.44
CA ILE A 50 11.77 -5.26 -3.34
C ILE A 50 11.32 -6.61 -3.92
N ARG A 51 10.43 -6.65 -4.90
CA ARG A 51 9.99 -7.92 -5.55
C ARG A 51 11.08 -8.65 -6.30
N GLU A 52 12.04 -7.94 -6.90
CA GLU A 52 13.20 -8.55 -7.55
C GLU A 52 14.11 -9.28 -6.55
N ARG A 53 14.19 -8.76 -5.32
CA ARG A 53 15.05 -9.29 -4.25
C ARG A 53 14.34 -10.30 -3.35
N VAL A 54 13.07 -10.07 -3.09
CA VAL A 54 12.26 -10.80 -2.12
C VAL A 54 11.26 -11.64 -2.88
N GLU A 55 11.32 -12.95 -2.67
CA GLU A 55 10.35 -13.89 -3.23
C GLU A 55 8.92 -13.54 -2.79
N ALA A 56 7.94 -13.80 -3.66
CA ALA A 56 6.54 -13.55 -3.36
C ALA A 56 6.12 -14.27 -2.06
N GLY A 57 5.44 -13.56 -1.15
CA GLY A 57 4.98 -14.12 0.12
C GLY A 57 6.02 -14.12 1.26
N LYS A 58 7.18 -13.47 1.07
CA LYS A 58 8.18 -13.29 2.13
C LYS A 58 8.30 -11.83 2.53
N ALA A 59 8.54 -11.61 3.82
CA ALA A 59 8.92 -10.30 4.33
C ALA A 59 10.38 -9.99 3.97
N PRO A 60 10.71 -8.75 3.57
CA PRO A 60 12.10 -8.35 3.30
C PRO A 60 12.98 -8.51 4.54
N SER A 61 14.13 -9.17 4.38
CA SER A 61 15.14 -9.24 5.44
C SER A 61 15.89 -7.91 5.59
N TRP A 62 16.69 -7.78 6.66
CA TRP A 62 17.57 -6.62 6.84
C TRP A 62 18.55 -6.44 5.66
N ASN A 63 19.12 -7.54 5.16
CA ASN A 63 20.07 -7.51 4.04
C ASN A 63 19.39 -7.09 2.73
N ASP A 64 18.14 -7.50 2.51
CA ASP A 64 17.36 -7.10 1.34
C ASP A 64 17.06 -5.60 1.37
N ARG A 65 16.70 -5.09 2.55
CA ARG A 65 16.49 -3.65 2.76
C ARG A 65 17.73 -2.85 2.43
N GLU A 66 18.88 -3.24 2.97
CA GLU A 66 20.14 -2.54 2.73
C GLU A 66 20.52 -2.58 1.24
N ALA A 67 20.42 -3.74 0.59
CA ALA A 67 20.68 -3.88 -0.83
C ALA A 67 19.76 -3.01 -1.71
N VAL A 68 18.46 -2.97 -1.39
CA VAL A 68 17.49 -2.14 -2.10
C VAL A 68 17.82 -0.66 -1.91
N LEU A 69 18.09 -0.21 -0.69
CA LEU A 69 18.38 1.19 -0.38
C LEU A 69 19.69 1.67 -1.02
N LEU A 70 20.77 0.88 -0.94
CA LEU A 70 22.05 1.18 -1.57
C LEU A 70 21.94 1.32 -3.10
N SER A 71 20.98 0.61 -3.72
CA SER A 71 20.75 0.72 -5.16
C SER A 71 20.14 2.07 -5.62
N PHE A 72 19.80 2.98 -4.70
CA PHE A 72 19.40 4.36 -4.98
C PHE A 72 20.55 5.37 -4.80
N GLY A 73 21.74 4.91 -4.43
CA GLY A 73 22.94 5.74 -4.30
C GLY A 73 23.08 6.43 -2.93
N PRO A 74 23.90 7.50 -2.84
CA PRO A 74 24.26 8.11 -1.56
C PRO A 74 23.08 8.78 -0.83
N ASN A 75 21.99 9.11 -1.53
CA ASN A 75 20.77 9.70 -0.96
C ASN A 75 19.79 8.65 -0.43
N TRP A 76 20.23 7.41 -0.23
CA TRP A 76 19.39 6.35 0.34
C TRP A 76 18.71 6.70 1.68
N PRO A 77 19.27 7.55 2.58
CA PRO A 77 18.58 7.90 3.83
C PRO A 77 17.24 8.61 3.58
N GLU A 78 17.12 9.38 2.50
CA GLU A 78 15.90 10.09 2.13
C GLU A 78 14.81 9.12 1.66
N HIS A 79 15.21 7.98 1.08
CA HIS A 79 14.30 6.94 0.60
C HIS A 79 13.84 5.96 1.69
N LEU A 80 14.37 6.09 2.92
CA LEU A 80 14.07 5.17 4.02
C LEU A 80 12.57 5.14 4.38
N GLN A 81 11.95 6.32 4.46
CA GLN A 81 10.53 6.46 4.78
C GLN A 81 9.66 5.90 3.66
N THR A 82 10.03 6.17 2.41
CA THR A 82 9.33 5.64 1.22
C THR A 82 9.49 4.13 1.11
N TYR A 83 10.64 3.58 1.49
CA TYR A 83 10.87 2.13 1.54
C TYR A 83 9.97 1.46 2.57
N MET A 84 9.88 2.01 3.79
CA MET A 84 9.00 1.45 4.83
C MET A 84 7.54 1.46 4.38
N LEU A 85 7.10 2.56 3.77
CA LEU A 85 5.76 2.65 3.20
C LEU A 85 5.55 1.63 2.08
N ALA A 86 6.51 1.50 1.16
CA ALA A 86 6.45 0.53 0.07
C ALA A 86 6.35 -0.91 0.59
N ALA A 87 7.19 -1.28 1.56
CA ALA A 87 7.19 -2.62 2.15
C ALA A 87 5.89 -2.94 2.91
N ASN A 88 5.34 -1.96 3.65
CA ASN A 88 4.10 -2.15 4.42
C ASN A 88 2.84 -2.19 3.55
N THR A 89 2.88 -1.54 2.37
CA THR A 89 1.75 -1.52 1.42
C THR A 89 1.81 -2.67 0.41
N MET A 90 2.90 -3.44 0.39
CA MET A 90 2.98 -4.66 -0.39
C MET A 90 2.21 -5.77 0.32
N ASP A 91 1.47 -6.56 -0.45
CA ASP A 91 0.96 -7.83 0.02
C ASP A 91 2.15 -8.76 0.30
N GLN A 92 2.43 -8.98 1.58
CA GLN A 92 3.52 -9.83 2.04
C GLN A 92 3.12 -11.32 2.09
N GLY A 93 1.87 -11.65 1.70
CA GLY A 93 1.30 -12.98 1.83
C GLY A 93 1.00 -13.34 3.29
N VAL A 94 -0.09 -14.06 3.51
CA VAL A 94 -0.35 -14.69 4.82
C VAL A 94 0.45 -15.98 4.84
N GLN A 95 1.46 -16.09 5.72
CA GLN A 95 2.11 -17.38 5.93
C GLN A 95 1.11 -18.35 6.57
N PRO A 96 0.72 -19.46 5.91
CA PRO A 96 -0.10 -20.46 6.55
C PRO A 96 0.70 -21.07 7.71
N ARG A 97 0.09 -21.07 8.90
CA ARG A 97 0.64 -21.73 10.10
C ARG A 97 0.73 -23.23 9.92
#